data_AF-A0A6S6YR27-F1
#
_entry.id   AF-A0A6S6YR27-F1
#
_cell.length_a   1.000
_cell.length_b   1.000
_cell.length_c   1.000
_cell.angle_alpha   90.00
_cell.angle_beta   90.00
_cell.angle_gamma   90.00
#
_symmetry.space_group_name_H-M   'P 1'
#
loop_
_entity.id
_entity.type
_entity.pdbx_description
1 polymer ?
#
loop_
_entity_poly.entity_id
_entity_poly.type
_entity_poly.pdbx_seq_one_letter_code
_entity_poly.pdbx_strand_id
1 'polypeptide(L)'
;MTISVRISRLRPLATVALLAACASAGAQTYAPPPAPSAPAYDSGDPANANLALVDRSPDPPPALPVYVQPPAPADGYMWVPGYWSRNRYGFFWVPGAWVLAPYSGALWTPGYWGFVNGLYVWNAGYWGPHVGFYGGINYGFGYVGIGYVGGYWNRDRFYYNRSVTNVNVTRVTNVYNHTVVVNNIDNRRVSYHGGPDGIRRNADPRELAARNDRHAPPTDMQRGFVRDAGNNRAQFYDHNKGRPPQAFVDHPDNNRRPSEDQRPGGNARPPEGGAGTGPNMSNGNGRDPGRDHRPGPGANSGNAAPGANVAGSPPPRTNTGQTVTGTARPPQSPAPQQARDHGQQQAQQQQQQQQQQQRQQQAQQQQARDQQLRQQQERDQQAQHARQQQNREQQQARQQQARDSQQQQAREQQHQQRQQAQQQARQQAAPRPEGHPQQQGGGRDREAQRGEGRGGGPNRD
;
A
#
# COMPACT_ATOMS: atom_id res chain seq x y z
N MET A 1 -13.04 -69.54 60.39
CA MET A 1 -14.15 -69.13 61.28
C MET A 1 -14.01 -67.61 61.43
N THR A 2 -14.91 -66.73 60.99
CA THR A 2 -16.36 -66.66 61.20
C THR A 2 -17.03 -65.72 60.17
N ILE A 3 -18.13 -66.22 59.57
CA ILE A 3 -19.49 -65.66 59.41
C ILE A 3 -19.74 -64.31 58.69
N SER A 4 -20.57 -64.45 57.64
CA SER A 4 -21.29 -63.55 56.72
C SER A 4 -22.14 -62.42 57.32
N VAL A 5 -22.42 -61.37 56.52
CA VAL A 5 -23.79 -60.89 56.16
C VAL A 5 -23.76 -60.18 54.77
N ARG A 6 -24.81 -60.42 53.96
CA ARG A 6 -25.06 -59.89 52.60
C ARG A 6 -25.46 -58.41 52.59
N ILE A 7 -25.05 -57.64 51.56
CA ILE A 7 -25.80 -56.46 51.10
C ILE A 7 -25.96 -56.48 49.58
N SER A 8 -27.22 -56.30 49.19
CA SER A 8 -27.82 -56.39 47.85
C SER A 8 -27.27 -55.39 46.85
N ARG A 9 -27.23 -55.82 45.57
CA ARG A 9 -26.96 -54.97 44.41
C ARG A 9 -28.16 -54.07 44.14
N LEU A 10 -27.94 -52.75 44.14
CA LEU A 10 -28.82 -51.78 43.50
C LEU A 10 -28.07 -51.17 42.30
N ARG A 11 -28.71 -51.24 41.13
CA ARG A 11 -28.29 -50.55 39.90
C ARG A 11 -28.52 -49.05 40.08
N PRO A 12 -27.66 -48.18 39.55
CA PRO A 12 -28.12 -46.92 38.99
C PRO A 12 -28.20 -47.04 37.46
N LEU A 13 -29.40 -46.78 36.95
CA LEU A 13 -29.62 -46.35 35.56
C LEU A 13 -28.77 -45.10 35.31
N ALA A 14 -27.77 -45.20 34.44
CA ALA A 14 -27.03 -44.04 33.95
C ALA A 14 -27.70 -43.56 32.67
N THR A 15 -28.51 -42.51 32.81
CA THR A 15 -29.14 -41.78 31.72
C THR A 15 -28.09 -40.90 31.02
N VAL A 16 -28.09 -40.99 29.69
CA VAL A 16 -27.37 -40.15 28.73
C VAL A 16 -27.77 -38.69 28.88
N ALA A 17 -26.79 -37.78 29.02
CA ALA A 17 -26.74 -36.45 28.38
C ALA A 17 -25.59 -35.61 28.98
N LEU A 18 -24.42 -35.62 28.35
CA LEU A 18 -23.44 -34.55 28.50
C LEU A 18 -22.49 -34.57 27.30
N LEU A 19 -22.97 -33.99 26.21
CA LEU A 19 -22.16 -33.59 25.07
C LEU A 19 -22.65 -32.22 24.63
N ALA A 20 -21.68 -31.30 24.50
CA ALA A 20 -21.75 -29.94 23.96
C ALA A 20 -21.76 -28.80 24.99
N ALA A 21 -20.55 -28.31 25.33
CA ALA A 21 -20.25 -26.87 25.41
C ALA A 21 -18.74 -26.66 25.66
N CYS A 22 -17.91 -27.10 24.71
CA CYS A 22 -16.49 -26.71 24.64
C CYS A 22 -16.19 -26.40 23.17
N ALA A 23 -16.62 -25.23 22.69
CA ALA A 23 -16.06 -24.53 21.53
C ALA A 23 -16.85 -23.24 21.28
N SER A 24 -16.46 -22.18 21.98
CA SER A 24 -16.68 -20.82 21.48
C SER A 24 -15.56 -19.94 22.04
N ALA A 25 -14.33 -20.24 21.64
CA ALA A 25 -13.41 -19.14 21.34
C ALA A 25 -14.07 -18.38 20.19
N GLY A 26 -14.95 -17.43 20.54
CA GLY A 26 -15.59 -16.57 19.58
C GLY A 26 -14.48 -15.95 18.75
N ALA A 27 -14.46 -16.26 17.46
CA ALA A 27 -13.88 -15.35 16.51
C ALA A 27 -14.61 -14.03 16.77
N GLN A 28 -13.98 -13.11 17.50
CA GLN A 28 -14.37 -11.72 17.46
C GLN A 28 -14.16 -11.33 16.01
N THR A 29 -15.20 -11.52 15.19
CA THR A 29 -15.37 -10.83 13.93
C THR A 29 -15.08 -9.39 14.26
N TYR A 30 -14.03 -8.86 13.62
CA TYR A 30 -13.72 -7.44 13.67
C TYR A 30 -14.99 -6.69 13.26
N ALA A 31 -15.76 -6.25 14.24
CA ALA A 31 -16.86 -5.34 14.05
C ALA A 31 -16.19 -3.98 13.91
N PRO A 32 -16.17 -3.38 12.70
CA PRO A 32 -15.62 -2.06 12.55
C PRO A 32 -16.32 -1.10 13.55
N PRO A 33 -15.63 -0.08 14.05
CA PRO A 33 -16.32 1.02 14.72
C PRO A 33 -17.49 1.48 13.84
N PRO A 34 -18.58 2.01 14.40
CA PRO A 34 -19.45 2.86 13.59
C PRO A 34 -18.53 3.87 12.92
N ALA A 35 -18.59 3.93 11.58
CA ALA A 35 -17.81 4.90 10.84
C ALA A 35 -18.02 6.25 11.54
N PRO A 36 -16.95 7.00 11.90
CA PRO A 36 -17.16 8.38 12.31
C PRO A 36 -18.04 9.00 11.23
N SER A 37 -19.08 9.73 11.66
CA SER A 37 -20.04 10.38 10.76
C SER A 37 -19.27 10.84 9.53
N ALA A 38 -19.62 10.30 8.35
CA ALA A 38 -18.99 10.72 7.09
C ALA A 38 -18.81 12.23 7.20
N PRO A 39 -17.59 12.77 6.98
CA PRO A 39 -17.34 14.19 7.24
C PRO A 39 -18.51 14.94 6.65
N ALA A 40 -19.25 15.65 7.50
CA ALA A 40 -20.33 16.50 7.04
C ALA A 40 -19.62 17.50 6.14
N TYR A 41 -19.63 17.21 4.84
CA TYR A 41 -19.11 18.12 3.85
C TYR A 41 -20.07 19.29 3.92
N ASP A 42 -19.64 20.31 4.64
CA ASP A 42 -20.30 21.59 4.72
C ASP A 42 -20.38 22.17 3.31
N SER A 43 -21.53 21.96 2.69
CA SER A 43 -22.43 23.04 2.32
C SER A 43 -23.65 22.42 1.65
N GLY A 44 -24.84 22.77 2.13
CA GLY A 44 -26.15 22.33 1.67
C GLY A 44 -26.52 22.78 0.25
N ASP A 45 -25.62 22.60 -0.73
CA ASP A 45 -25.92 22.78 -2.14
C ASP A 45 -26.44 21.44 -2.74
N PRO A 46 -27.74 21.33 -3.04
CA PRO A 46 -28.30 20.13 -3.65
C PRO A 46 -27.67 19.78 -4.99
N ALA A 47 -27.03 20.73 -5.69
CA ALA A 47 -26.31 20.46 -6.94
C ALA A 47 -25.12 19.50 -6.73
N ASN A 48 -24.52 19.49 -5.53
CA ASN A 48 -23.38 18.65 -5.19
C ASN A 48 -23.75 17.37 -4.40
N ALA A 49 -25.03 17.15 -4.11
CA ALA A 49 -25.51 15.93 -3.42
C ALA A 49 -25.03 14.64 -4.11
N ASN A 50 -24.86 14.73 -5.43
CA ASN A 50 -24.37 13.68 -6.29
C ASN A 50 -22.87 13.33 -6.09
N LEU A 51 -22.08 14.28 -5.59
CA LEU A 51 -20.65 14.14 -5.36
C LEU A 51 -20.34 13.75 -3.91
N ALA A 52 -21.35 13.73 -3.04
CA ALA A 52 -21.22 13.28 -1.66
C ALA A 52 -20.63 11.86 -1.59
N LEU A 53 -19.69 11.67 -0.67
CA LEU A 53 -19.08 10.37 -0.47
C LEU A 53 -20.11 9.36 0.02
N VAL A 54 -19.98 8.14 -0.49
CA VAL A 54 -20.77 6.99 -0.07
C VAL A 54 -19.80 6.04 0.63
N ASP A 55 -20.12 5.70 1.88
CA ASP A 55 -19.30 4.84 2.75
C ASP A 55 -19.65 3.35 2.64
N ARG A 56 -20.63 2.99 1.80
CA ARG A 56 -21.11 1.62 1.61
C ARG A 56 -21.21 1.27 0.13
N SER A 57 -20.88 0.04 -0.22
CA SER A 57 -21.00 -0.48 -1.58
C SER A 57 -21.44 -1.94 -1.57
N PRO A 58 -22.36 -2.36 -2.46
CA PRO A 58 -22.62 -3.78 -2.70
C PRO A 58 -21.49 -4.42 -3.51
N ASP A 59 -20.81 -3.64 -4.34
CA ASP A 59 -19.70 -4.09 -5.19
C ASP A 59 -18.35 -3.88 -4.49
N PRO A 60 -17.37 -4.79 -4.68
CA PRO A 60 -16.02 -4.60 -4.15
C PRO A 60 -15.35 -3.36 -4.77
N PRO A 61 -14.50 -2.65 -4.01
CA PRO A 61 -13.63 -1.65 -4.62
C PRO A 61 -12.67 -2.29 -5.63
N PRO A 62 -12.29 -1.58 -6.70
CA PRO A 62 -11.38 -2.09 -7.70
C PRO A 62 -9.99 -2.41 -7.15
N ALA A 63 -9.21 -3.19 -7.89
CA ALA A 63 -7.82 -3.45 -7.52
C ALA A 63 -6.99 -2.15 -7.42
N LEU A 64 -6.01 -2.10 -6.52
CA LEU A 64 -5.10 -0.97 -6.35
C LEU A 64 -4.36 -0.66 -7.66
N PRO A 65 -4.35 0.61 -8.13
CA PRO A 65 -3.50 1.04 -9.22
C PRO A 65 -2.02 0.79 -8.96
N VAL A 66 -1.27 0.62 -10.05
CA VAL A 66 0.19 0.56 -10.01
C VAL A 66 0.72 1.94 -10.35
N TYR A 67 1.53 2.50 -9.45
CA TYR A 67 2.20 3.77 -9.64
C TYR A 67 3.51 3.79 -8.85
N VAL A 68 4.34 4.80 -9.08
CA VAL A 68 5.56 5.03 -8.32
C VAL A 68 5.33 6.15 -7.32
N GLN A 69 5.97 6.09 -6.15
CA GLN A 69 5.94 7.20 -5.21
C GLN A 69 6.83 8.33 -5.74
N PRO A 70 6.32 9.57 -5.84
CA PRO A 70 7.14 10.72 -6.19
C PRO A 70 8.18 11.01 -5.09
N PRO A 71 9.30 11.69 -5.38
CA PRO A 71 10.27 12.03 -4.35
C PRO A 71 9.64 12.92 -3.27
N ALA A 72 10.02 12.71 -2.01
CA ALA A 72 9.60 13.59 -0.91
C ALA A 72 9.98 15.06 -1.20
N PRO A 73 9.06 16.03 -1.02
CA PRO A 73 9.32 17.42 -1.37
C PRO A 73 10.35 18.08 -0.44
N ALA A 74 10.25 17.80 0.86
CA ALA A 74 11.13 18.31 1.90
C ALA A 74 11.04 17.45 3.18
N ASP A 75 11.90 17.74 4.17
CA ASP A 75 11.82 17.17 5.51
C ASP A 75 10.45 17.46 6.17
N GLY A 76 9.90 16.47 6.88
CA GLY A 76 8.65 16.60 7.65
C GLY A 76 7.38 16.18 6.91
N TYR A 77 7.45 15.95 5.59
CA TYR A 77 6.35 15.34 4.84
C TYR A 77 6.29 13.83 5.10
N MET A 78 5.10 13.30 5.35
CA MET A 78 4.85 11.87 5.47
C MET A 78 4.02 11.39 4.28
N TRP A 79 4.31 10.19 3.79
CA TRP A 79 3.57 9.61 2.70
C TRP A 79 2.18 9.13 3.16
N VAL A 80 1.15 9.59 2.46
CA VAL A 80 -0.24 9.14 2.57
C VAL A 80 -0.57 8.39 1.27
N PRO A 81 -0.88 7.08 1.32
CA PRO A 81 -1.14 6.33 0.10
C PRO A 81 -2.49 6.71 -0.52
N GLY A 82 -2.58 6.55 -1.84
CA GLY A 82 -3.85 6.69 -2.55
C GLY A 82 -4.82 5.55 -2.25
N TYR A 83 -6.11 5.78 -2.47
CA TYR A 83 -7.16 4.82 -2.19
C TYR A 83 -8.38 5.02 -3.09
N TRP A 84 -9.19 3.97 -3.24
CA TRP A 84 -10.50 4.08 -3.89
C TRP A 84 -11.49 4.71 -2.92
N SER A 85 -12.01 5.89 -3.27
CA SER A 85 -13.20 6.46 -2.64
C SER A 85 -14.41 6.18 -3.54
N ARG A 86 -15.62 6.49 -3.05
CA ARG A 86 -16.86 6.24 -3.78
C ARG A 86 -17.84 7.40 -3.59
N ASN A 87 -18.54 7.76 -4.66
CA ASN A 87 -19.76 8.57 -4.59
C ASN A 87 -20.85 7.90 -5.45
N ARG A 88 -21.96 8.58 -5.73
CA ARG A 88 -23.05 7.96 -6.51
C ARG A 88 -22.62 7.44 -7.88
N TYR A 89 -21.56 8.01 -8.46
CA TYR A 89 -21.10 7.71 -9.81
C TYR A 89 -20.13 6.52 -9.87
N GLY A 90 -19.86 5.89 -8.72
CA GLY A 90 -18.98 4.73 -8.60
C GLY A 90 -17.67 5.05 -7.86
N PHE A 91 -16.71 4.13 -8.00
CA PHE A 91 -15.40 4.27 -7.40
C PHE A 91 -14.52 5.24 -8.18
N PHE A 92 -13.83 6.13 -7.47
CA PHE A 92 -12.82 7.02 -8.02
C PHE A 92 -11.55 6.99 -7.19
N TRP A 93 -10.41 7.18 -7.84
CA TRP A 93 -9.12 7.10 -7.18
C TRP A 93 -8.75 8.45 -6.56
N VAL A 94 -8.51 8.44 -5.25
CA VAL A 94 -7.89 9.57 -4.55
C VAL A 94 -6.38 9.38 -4.63
N PRO A 95 -5.63 10.37 -5.15
CA PRO A 95 -4.19 10.22 -5.37
C PRO A 95 -3.42 10.07 -4.05
N GLY A 96 -2.34 9.28 -4.08
CA GLY A 96 -1.35 9.28 -3.01
C GLY A 96 -0.60 10.61 -2.95
N ALA A 97 -0.17 11.05 -1.78
CA ALA A 97 0.47 12.34 -1.64
C ALA A 97 1.45 12.37 -0.47
N TRP A 98 2.46 13.24 -0.60
CA TRP A 98 3.23 13.71 0.52
C TRP A 98 2.43 14.79 1.26
N VAL A 99 2.20 14.60 2.57
CA VAL A 99 1.41 15.53 3.39
C VAL A 99 2.16 15.82 4.69
N LEU A 100 2.06 17.05 5.20
CA LEU A 100 2.57 17.39 6.53
C LEU A 100 1.68 16.76 7.60
N ALA A 101 2.29 16.08 8.56
CA ALA A 101 1.58 15.57 9.73
C ALA A 101 0.94 16.73 10.51
N PRO A 102 -0.25 16.58 11.11
CA PRO A 102 -0.91 17.66 11.85
C PRO A 102 -0.19 18.04 13.15
N TYR A 103 0.64 17.16 13.71
CA TYR A 103 1.47 17.40 14.89
C TYR A 103 2.70 16.46 14.85
N SER A 104 3.76 16.82 15.58
CA SER A 104 4.96 15.96 15.69
C SER A 104 4.60 14.64 16.37
N GLY A 105 5.11 13.53 15.84
CA GLY A 105 4.77 12.19 16.32
C GLY A 105 3.51 11.60 15.68
N ALA A 106 2.74 12.35 14.89
CA ALA A 106 1.58 11.80 14.21
C ALA A 106 2.00 10.89 13.04
N LEU A 107 1.47 9.68 13.04
CA LEU A 107 1.54 8.71 11.96
C LEU A 107 0.16 8.55 11.33
N TRP A 108 0.12 8.33 10.02
CA TRP A 108 -1.11 8.12 9.28
C TRP A 108 -1.50 6.64 9.28
N THR A 109 -2.74 6.35 9.69
CA THR A 109 -3.39 5.06 9.46
C THR A 109 -4.26 5.18 8.21
N PRO A 110 -3.96 4.45 7.12
CA PRO A 110 -4.79 4.48 5.92
C PRO A 110 -6.23 4.06 6.18
N GLY A 111 -7.17 4.73 5.52
CA GLY A 111 -8.55 4.24 5.44
C GLY A 111 -8.64 3.04 4.51
N TYR A 112 -9.63 2.18 4.72
CA TYR A 112 -9.80 0.97 3.91
C TYR A 112 -11.26 0.53 3.82
N TRP A 113 -11.58 -0.20 2.75
CA TRP A 113 -12.86 -0.90 2.62
C TRP A 113 -12.81 -2.25 3.34
N GLY A 114 -13.76 -2.52 4.21
CA GLY A 114 -13.94 -3.81 4.88
C GLY A 114 -15.26 -4.46 4.49
N PHE A 115 -15.25 -5.75 4.20
CA PHE A 115 -16.45 -6.52 3.92
C PHE A 115 -17.10 -6.99 5.22
N VAL A 116 -18.31 -6.51 5.50
CA VAL A 116 -19.10 -6.87 6.68
C VAL A 116 -20.56 -7.03 6.28
N ASN A 117 -21.19 -8.13 6.70
CA ASN A 117 -22.61 -8.42 6.47
C ASN A 117 -23.06 -8.27 5.00
N GLY A 118 -22.25 -8.74 4.04
CA GLY A 118 -22.59 -8.69 2.61
C GLY A 118 -22.32 -7.35 1.93
N LEU A 119 -21.81 -6.34 2.65
CA LEU A 119 -21.50 -5.02 2.13
C LEU A 119 -20.03 -4.66 2.34
N TYR A 120 -19.49 -3.86 1.42
CA TYR A 120 -18.21 -3.21 1.60
C TYR A 120 -18.43 -1.87 2.29
N VAL A 121 -17.79 -1.66 3.44
CA VAL A 121 -17.93 -0.47 4.27
C VAL A 121 -16.58 0.25 4.39
N TRP A 122 -16.58 1.56 4.19
CA TRP A 122 -15.41 2.40 4.31
C TRP A 122 -15.07 2.65 5.79
N ASN A 123 -13.84 2.33 6.17
CA ASN A 123 -13.24 2.67 7.45
C ASN A 123 -12.33 3.89 7.22
N ALA A 124 -12.70 5.03 7.79
CA ALA A 124 -11.93 6.26 7.61
C ALA A 124 -10.52 6.14 8.23
N GLY A 125 -9.53 6.69 7.53
CA GLY A 125 -8.16 6.83 8.06
C GLY A 125 -8.05 7.97 9.06
N TYR A 126 -6.97 7.96 9.83
CA TYR A 126 -6.74 8.94 10.89
C TYR A 126 -5.25 9.14 11.17
N TRP A 127 -4.92 10.28 11.78
CA TRP A 127 -3.60 10.56 12.34
C TRP A 127 -3.57 10.20 13.82
N GLY A 128 -2.58 9.42 14.25
CA GLY A 128 -2.41 9.02 15.65
C GLY A 128 -0.94 8.79 16.01
N PRO A 129 -0.60 8.58 17.28
CA PRO A 129 0.77 8.30 17.70
C PRO A 129 1.28 6.93 17.20
N HIS A 130 0.36 6.02 16.87
CA HIS A 130 0.65 4.70 16.31
C HIS A 130 -0.17 4.47 15.05
N VAL A 131 0.36 3.64 14.14
CA VAL A 131 -0.40 3.15 12.98
C VAL A 131 -1.28 1.99 13.42
N GLY A 132 -2.58 2.15 13.29
CA GLY A 132 -3.56 1.11 13.60
C GLY A 132 -3.84 0.18 12.43
N PHE A 133 -4.90 -0.62 12.59
CA PHE A 133 -5.28 -1.60 11.59
C PHE A 133 -5.93 -0.94 10.37
N TYR A 134 -5.35 -1.12 9.19
CA TYR A 134 -5.84 -0.59 7.91
C TYR A 134 -6.27 -1.71 6.94
N GLY A 135 -6.84 -2.80 7.46
CA GLY A 135 -7.38 -3.89 6.64
C GLY A 135 -6.37 -4.94 6.17
N GLY A 136 -5.09 -4.78 6.53
CA GLY A 136 -4.03 -5.67 6.06
C GLY A 136 -3.58 -5.41 4.61
N ILE A 137 -4.07 -4.35 3.99
CA ILE A 137 -3.87 -4.05 2.57
C ILE A 137 -2.46 -3.51 2.32
N ASN A 138 -1.73 -4.08 1.37
CA ASN A 138 -0.46 -3.52 0.94
C ASN A 138 -0.67 -2.32 0.02
N TYR A 139 -0.70 -1.11 0.60
CA TYR A 139 -0.75 0.16 -0.14
C TYR A 139 0.60 0.57 -0.73
N GLY A 140 1.69 -0.12 -0.39
CA GLY A 140 3.05 0.18 -0.83
C GLY A 140 3.71 1.32 -0.04
N PHE A 141 4.96 1.61 -0.38
CA PHE A 141 5.72 2.79 0.08
C PHE A 141 5.80 2.97 1.61
N GLY A 142 5.85 1.86 2.33
CA GLY A 142 5.88 1.84 3.80
C GLY A 142 4.63 1.23 4.42
N TYR A 143 3.53 1.11 3.68
CA TYR A 143 2.30 0.46 4.13
C TYR A 143 2.19 -0.93 3.52
N VAL A 144 2.88 -1.88 4.13
CA VAL A 144 3.00 -3.25 3.63
C VAL A 144 1.87 -4.17 4.12
N GLY A 145 0.80 -3.64 4.70
CA GLY A 145 -0.29 -4.42 5.30
C GLY A 145 -0.12 -4.67 6.81
N ILE A 146 1.04 -4.33 7.39
CA ILE A 146 1.28 -4.32 8.83
C ILE A 146 2.02 -3.03 9.18
N GLY A 147 1.43 -2.21 10.05
CA GLY A 147 2.03 -0.97 10.55
C GLY A 147 2.55 -0.04 9.45
N TYR A 148 3.63 0.68 9.74
CA TYR A 148 4.30 1.56 8.78
C TYR A 148 5.83 1.46 8.92
N VAL A 149 6.51 1.29 7.79
CA VAL A 149 7.97 1.06 7.74
C VAL A 149 8.72 2.05 6.82
N GLY A 150 8.02 3.08 6.32
CA GLY A 150 8.61 4.12 5.48
C GLY A 150 9.43 5.16 6.25
N GLY A 151 9.29 5.21 7.57
CA GLY A 151 9.96 6.19 8.42
C GLY A 151 9.47 6.15 9.86
N TYR A 152 10.03 7.00 10.71
CA TYR A 152 9.62 7.15 12.10
C TYR A 152 9.91 8.57 12.61
N TRP A 153 9.20 8.98 13.64
CA TRP A 153 9.49 10.22 14.36
C TRP A 153 10.59 10.00 15.40
N ASN A 154 11.58 10.88 15.42
CA ASN A 154 12.52 11.05 16.51
C ASN A 154 12.41 12.49 17.00
N ARG A 155 11.71 12.65 18.14
CA ARG A 155 11.32 13.97 18.66
C ARG A 155 10.52 14.76 17.61
N ASP A 156 11.01 15.91 17.18
CA ASP A 156 10.41 16.85 16.22
C ASP A 156 10.79 16.56 14.75
N ARG A 157 11.54 15.47 14.49
CA ARG A 157 12.07 15.16 13.16
C ARG A 157 11.56 13.83 12.66
N PHE A 158 11.05 13.81 11.44
CA PHE A 158 10.71 12.57 10.76
C PHE A 158 11.93 12.04 10.01
N TYR A 159 12.28 10.78 10.29
CA TYR A 159 13.37 10.06 9.66
C TYR A 159 12.83 9.09 8.61
N TYR A 160 13.42 9.09 7.41
CA TYR A 160 12.94 8.34 6.25
C TYR A 160 13.77 7.08 6.00
N ASN A 161 13.10 5.96 5.77
CA ASN A 161 13.74 4.71 5.36
C ASN A 161 13.94 4.70 3.83
N ARG A 162 15.18 4.91 3.38
CA ARG A 162 15.48 4.95 1.94
C ARG A 162 15.33 3.61 1.22
N SER A 163 15.28 2.50 1.96
CA SER A 163 15.03 1.18 1.37
C SER A 163 13.58 0.99 0.92
N VAL A 164 12.67 1.87 1.34
CA VAL A 164 11.22 1.74 1.12
C VAL A 164 10.62 2.99 0.48
N THR A 165 11.18 4.16 0.80
CA THR A 165 10.58 5.44 0.50
C THR A 165 11.46 6.24 -0.47
N ASN A 166 10.83 6.82 -1.48
CA ASN A 166 11.50 7.67 -2.47
C ASN A 166 11.83 9.03 -1.86
N VAL A 167 13.08 9.20 -1.42
CA VAL A 167 13.58 10.46 -0.87
C VAL A 167 14.83 10.91 -1.60
N ASN A 168 14.88 12.20 -1.93
CA ASN A 168 16.08 12.82 -2.47
C ASN A 168 16.97 13.29 -1.31
N VAL A 169 18.11 12.64 -1.12
CA VAL A 169 19.05 12.94 -0.01
C VAL A 169 19.70 14.32 -0.11
N THR A 170 19.61 15.00 -1.26
CA THR A 170 20.06 16.39 -1.37
C THR A 170 19.07 17.38 -0.74
N ARG A 171 17.82 16.96 -0.51
CA ARG A 171 16.74 17.78 0.07
C ARG A 171 16.34 17.33 1.46
N VAL A 172 16.27 16.01 1.64
CA VAL A 172 15.86 15.34 2.86
C VAL A 172 17.09 14.80 3.57
N THR A 173 17.36 15.32 4.75
CA THR A 173 18.61 15.02 5.48
C THR A 173 18.42 13.98 6.56
N ASN A 174 17.21 13.83 7.08
CA ASN A 174 16.88 12.87 8.13
C ASN A 174 16.61 11.49 7.52
N VAL A 175 17.64 10.80 7.04
CA VAL A 175 17.49 9.51 6.34
C VAL A 175 18.23 8.39 7.04
N TYR A 176 17.72 7.17 6.89
CA TYR A 176 18.40 5.94 7.29
C TYR A 176 18.10 4.82 6.28
N ASN A 177 18.86 3.73 6.36
CA ASN A 177 18.64 2.55 5.53
C ASN A 177 18.34 1.36 6.44
N HIS A 178 17.17 0.76 6.27
CA HIS A 178 16.79 -0.46 6.96
C HIS A 178 16.02 -1.37 6.02
N THR A 179 16.60 -2.54 5.72
CA THR A 179 15.94 -3.54 4.88
C THR A 179 14.70 -4.09 5.58
N VAL A 180 13.55 -3.94 4.93
CA VAL A 180 12.30 -4.50 5.44
C VAL A 180 12.06 -5.83 4.74
N VAL A 181 12.13 -6.92 5.50
CA VAL A 181 11.75 -8.25 5.03
C VAL A 181 10.33 -8.52 5.51
N VAL A 182 9.41 -8.62 4.57
CA VAL A 182 7.98 -8.83 4.84
C VAL A 182 7.63 -10.27 4.47
N ASN A 183 7.35 -11.10 5.48
CA ASN A 183 6.87 -12.46 5.28
C ASN A 183 5.35 -12.50 5.44
N ASN A 184 4.69 -13.35 4.66
CA ASN A 184 3.25 -13.67 4.81
C ASN A 184 2.30 -12.47 4.62
N ILE A 185 2.71 -11.49 3.81
CA ILE A 185 1.82 -10.42 3.34
C ILE A 185 1.28 -10.77 1.97
N ASP A 186 0.01 -10.41 1.77
CA ASP A 186 -0.65 -10.50 0.49
C ASP A 186 -0.20 -9.35 -0.42
N ASN A 187 0.56 -9.68 -1.45
CA ASN A 187 1.04 -8.73 -2.46
C ASN A 187 0.11 -8.62 -3.67
N ARG A 188 -1.08 -9.24 -3.64
CA ARG A 188 -2.10 -8.97 -4.65
C ARG A 188 -2.53 -7.51 -4.55
N ARG A 189 -3.00 -6.94 -5.65
CA ARG A 189 -3.55 -5.56 -5.71
C ARG A 189 -4.96 -5.46 -5.11
N VAL A 190 -5.29 -6.28 -4.12
CA VAL A 190 -6.60 -6.23 -3.46
C VAL A 190 -6.66 -4.98 -2.59
N SER A 191 -7.78 -4.25 -2.66
CA SER A 191 -7.97 -2.95 -2.00
C SER A 191 -8.97 -2.98 -0.85
N TYR A 192 -9.34 -4.18 -0.39
CA TYR A 192 -10.32 -4.38 0.67
C TYR A 192 -9.99 -5.56 1.59
N HIS A 193 -10.48 -5.47 2.81
CA HIS A 193 -10.35 -6.46 3.87
C HIS A 193 -11.59 -7.37 3.93
N GLY A 194 -11.38 -8.67 4.12
CA GLY A 194 -12.45 -9.65 4.29
C GLY A 194 -13.26 -9.93 3.01
N GLY A 195 -14.29 -10.77 3.13
CA GLY A 195 -15.13 -11.17 2.00
C GLY A 195 -14.50 -12.23 1.08
N PRO A 196 -15.14 -12.54 -0.06
CA PRO A 196 -14.76 -13.66 -0.92
C PRO A 196 -13.29 -13.64 -1.37
N ASP A 197 -12.84 -12.53 -1.97
CA ASP A 197 -11.49 -12.41 -2.55
C ASP A 197 -10.59 -11.38 -1.85
N GLY A 198 -11.06 -10.84 -0.72
CA GLY A 198 -10.36 -9.79 0.03
C GLY A 198 -9.14 -10.28 0.80
N ILE A 199 -8.48 -9.33 1.46
CA ILE A 199 -7.36 -9.65 2.36
C ILE A 199 -7.89 -10.33 3.62
N ARG A 200 -7.35 -11.52 3.93
CA ARG A 200 -7.72 -12.31 5.11
C ARG A 200 -6.62 -12.23 6.18
N ARG A 201 -6.49 -11.05 6.79
CA ARG A 201 -5.50 -10.78 7.84
C ARG A 201 -6.16 -10.12 9.04
N ASN A 202 -6.01 -10.72 10.21
CA ASN A 202 -6.57 -10.17 11.44
C ASN A 202 -5.67 -9.06 12.00
N ALA A 203 -6.30 -8.05 12.60
CA ALA A 203 -5.59 -7.01 13.35
C ALA A 203 -4.77 -7.62 14.50
N ASP A 204 -3.58 -7.09 14.74
CA ASP A 204 -2.78 -7.42 15.92
C ASP A 204 -3.24 -6.59 17.14
N PRO A 205 -3.06 -7.06 18.39
CA PRO A 205 -3.37 -6.27 19.59
C PRO A 205 -2.83 -4.83 19.58
N ARG A 206 -1.63 -4.59 19.03
CA ARG A 206 -1.04 -3.23 18.97
C ARG A 206 -1.82 -2.31 18.05
N GLU A 207 -2.26 -2.83 16.91
CA GLU A 207 -3.05 -2.08 15.94
C GLU A 207 -4.47 -1.83 16.41
N LEU A 208 -5.03 -2.76 17.20
CA LEU A 208 -6.30 -2.56 17.90
C LEU A 208 -6.18 -1.52 19.01
N ALA A 209 -5.08 -1.53 19.76
CA ALA A 209 -4.81 -0.52 20.78
C ALA A 209 -4.68 0.88 20.17
N ALA A 210 -4.00 1.00 19.03
CA ALA A 210 -3.85 2.25 18.29
C ALA A 210 -5.18 2.91 17.93
N ARG A 211 -6.27 2.13 17.74
CA ARG A 211 -7.62 2.66 17.50
C ARG A 211 -8.18 3.46 18.68
N ASN A 212 -7.71 3.19 19.89
CA ASN A 212 -8.19 3.87 21.11
C ASN A 212 -7.31 5.07 21.48
N ASP A 213 -6.22 5.31 20.75
CA ASP A 213 -5.39 6.50 20.94
C ASP A 213 -6.17 7.77 20.58
N ARG A 214 -5.69 8.92 21.06
CA ARG A 214 -6.20 10.21 20.59
C ARG A 214 -5.84 10.38 19.11
N HIS A 215 -6.85 10.64 18.28
CA HIS A 215 -6.67 10.83 16.85
C HIS A 215 -7.00 12.23 16.37
N ALA A 216 -6.42 12.59 15.24
CA ALA A 216 -6.88 13.69 14.42
C ALA A 216 -7.45 13.15 13.09
N PRO A 217 -8.50 13.80 12.55
CA PRO A 217 -9.05 13.45 11.24
C PRO A 217 -8.05 13.74 10.11
N PRO A 218 -8.33 13.32 8.86
CA PRO A 218 -7.58 13.79 7.69
C PRO A 218 -7.41 15.31 7.69
N THR A 219 -6.30 15.82 7.16
CA THR A 219 -6.06 17.27 7.04
C THR A 219 -6.95 17.91 5.96
N ASP A 220 -7.01 19.24 5.92
CA ASP A 220 -7.73 19.95 4.84
C ASP A 220 -7.15 19.67 3.46
N MET A 221 -5.83 19.53 3.36
CA MET A 221 -5.17 19.14 2.11
C MET A 221 -5.65 17.75 1.63
N GLN A 222 -5.73 16.77 2.55
CA GLN A 222 -6.27 15.45 2.21
C GLN A 222 -7.75 15.53 1.81
N ARG A 223 -8.57 16.32 2.51
CA ARG A 223 -9.98 16.56 2.12
C ARG A 223 -10.10 17.18 0.73
N GLY A 224 -9.20 18.10 0.38
CA GLY A 224 -9.09 18.71 -0.94
C GLY A 224 -8.87 17.66 -2.03
N PHE A 225 -7.89 16.77 -1.88
CA PHE A 225 -7.63 15.71 -2.85
C PHE A 225 -8.83 14.81 -3.11
N VAL A 226 -9.61 14.49 -2.07
CA VAL A 226 -10.83 13.67 -2.22
C VAL A 226 -11.89 14.41 -3.02
N ARG A 227 -12.10 15.70 -2.73
CA ARG A 227 -13.06 16.55 -3.45
C ARG A 227 -12.67 16.69 -4.92
N ASP A 228 -11.41 17.02 -5.18
CA ASP A 228 -10.89 17.22 -6.53
C ASP A 228 -10.98 15.93 -7.36
N ALA A 229 -10.62 14.79 -6.76
CA ALA A 229 -10.73 13.48 -7.42
C ALA A 229 -12.20 13.08 -7.66
N GLY A 230 -13.09 13.33 -6.70
CA GLY A 230 -14.52 13.03 -6.83
C GLY A 230 -15.21 13.86 -7.92
N ASN A 231 -14.68 15.04 -8.22
CA ASN A 231 -15.16 15.94 -9.27
C ASN A 231 -14.53 15.65 -10.65
N ASN A 232 -13.41 14.91 -10.68
CA ASN A 232 -12.69 14.60 -11.91
C ASN A 232 -13.16 13.26 -12.50
N ARG A 233 -13.91 13.30 -13.61
CA ARG A 233 -14.45 12.09 -14.24
C ARG A 233 -13.38 11.09 -14.67
N ALA A 234 -12.17 11.55 -15.02
CA ALA A 234 -11.06 10.67 -15.40
C ALA A 234 -10.50 9.85 -14.22
N GLN A 235 -10.80 10.23 -12.97
CA GLN A 235 -10.42 9.46 -11.77
C GLN A 235 -11.34 8.27 -11.50
N PHE A 236 -12.50 8.19 -12.15
CA PHE A 236 -13.44 7.10 -11.97
C PHE A 236 -12.95 5.81 -12.63
N TYR A 237 -13.11 4.70 -11.92
CA TYR A 237 -12.73 3.38 -12.41
C TYR A 237 -13.37 3.05 -13.76
N ASP A 238 -14.64 3.44 -13.96
CA ASP A 238 -15.34 3.19 -15.22
C ASP A 238 -14.69 3.88 -16.43
N HIS A 239 -13.90 4.93 -16.20
CA HIS A 239 -13.19 5.68 -17.23
C HIS A 239 -11.75 5.20 -17.38
N ASN A 240 -11.04 5.03 -16.26
CA ASN A 240 -9.62 4.73 -16.29
C ASN A 240 -9.26 3.24 -16.19
N LYS A 241 -10.21 2.36 -15.89
CA LYS A 241 -10.04 0.91 -15.76
C LYS A 241 -8.88 0.51 -14.82
N GLY A 242 -8.69 1.26 -13.74
CA GLY A 242 -7.62 1.05 -12.75
C GLY A 242 -6.29 1.71 -13.08
N ARG A 243 -6.26 2.63 -14.06
CA ARG A 243 -5.09 3.42 -14.48
C ARG A 243 -5.37 4.92 -14.35
N PRO A 244 -5.61 5.43 -13.13
CA PRO A 244 -5.94 6.84 -12.92
C PRO A 244 -4.83 7.75 -13.48
N PRO A 245 -5.19 8.81 -14.24
CA PRO A 245 -4.19 9.69 -14.84
C PRO A 245 -3.38 10.47 -13.79
N GLN A 246 -3.99 10.78 -12.65
CA GLN A 246 -3.29 11.32 -11.48
C GLN A 246 -3.40 10.30 -10.35
N ALA A 247 -2.47 9.34 -10.34
CA ALA A 247 -2.38 8.29 -9.32
C ALA A 247 -1.76 8.81 -8.00
N PHE A 248 -0.97 9.86 -8.09
CA PHE A 248 -0.35 10.57 -6.99
C PHE A 248 -0.30 12.08 -7.27
N VAL A 249 -0.05 12.87 -6.24
CA VAL A 249 0.22 14.31 -6.34
C VAL A 249 1.72 14.53 -6.43
N ASP A 250 2.17 15.10 -7.53
CA ASP A 250 3.50 15.71 -7.63
C ASP A 250 3.47 17.07 -6.94
N HIS A 251 4.32 17.26 -5.95
CA HIS A 251 4.60 18.60 -5.44
C HIS A 251 5.65 19.23 -6.33
N PRO A 252 5.42 20.45 -6.86
CA PRO A 252 6.45 21.16 -7.58
C PRO A 252 7.66 21.37 -6.67
N ASP A 253 8.84 21.12 -7.22
CA ASP A 253 10.11 21.22 -6.53
C ASP A 253 10.46 22.67 -6.20
N ASN A 254 9.87 23.20 -5.13
CA ASN A 254 10.13 24.56 -4.68
C ASN A 254 11.24 24.62 -3.63
N ASN A 255 11.85 23.48 -3.27
CA ASN A 255 12.90 23.33 -2.24
C ASN A 255 12.59 24.08 -0.92
N ARG A 256 11.31 24.42 -0.67
CA ARG A 256 10.88 25.12 0.52
C ARG A 256 10.70 24.08 1.60
N ARG A 257 11.66 24.06 2.54
CA ARG A 257 11.40 23.48 3.85
C ARG A 257 10.14 24.16 4.41
N PRO A 258 9.20 23.41 5.02
CA PRO A 258 8.10 24.03 5.76
C PRO A 258 8.69 25.08 6.69
N SER A 259 8.10 26.28 6.75
CA SER A 259 8.53 27.28 7.73
C SER A 259 8.40 26.71 9.14
N GLU A 260 9.14 27.23 10.12
CA GLU A 260 9.06 26.79 11.52
C GLU A 260 7.60 26.75 12.01
N ASP A 261 6.77 27.70 11.55
CA ASP A 261 5.33 27.80 11.83
C ASP A 261 4.47 26.73 11.14
N GLN A 262 4.90 26.21 9.99
CA GLN A 262 4.25 25.08 9.30
C GLN A 262 4.78 23.73 9.79
N ARG A 263 5.85 23.74 10.59
CA ARG A 263 6.42 22.53 11.15
C ARG A 263 5.57 22.06 12.32
N PRO A 264 5.18 20.78 12.36
CA PRO A 264 4.30 20.29 13.41
C PRO A 264 5.00 20.43 14.78
N GLY A 265 4.52 21.33 15.65
CA GLY A 265 5.13 21.61 16.96
C GLY A 265 6.03 22.85 17.05
N GLY A 266 6.07 23.72 16.02
CA GLY A 266 6.57 25.08 16.18
C GLY A 266 5.67 25.89 17.12
N ASN A 267 6.24 26.78 17.93
CA ASN A 267 5.48 27.71 18.78
C ASN A 267 4.71 28.71 17.91
N ALA A 268 3.55 28.30 17.39
CA ALA A 268 2.64 29.19 16.69
C ALA A 268 2.13 30.25 17.69
N ARG A 269 2.62 31.48 17.58
CA ARG A 269 1.95 32.63 18.18
C ARG A 269 0.57 32.79 17.50
N PRO A 270 -0.50 33.11 18.23
CA PRO A 270 -1.81 33.34 17.61
C PRO A 270 -1.69 34.48 16.58
N PRO A 271 -2.25 34.35 15.37
CA PRO A 271 -2.26 35.45 14.43
C PRO A 271 -3.23 36.53 14.94
N GLU A 272 -2.66 37.65 15.34
CA GLU A 272 -3.38 38.91 15.53
C GLU A 272 -3.88 39.38 14.15
N GLY A 273 -5.14 39.82 14.09
CA GLY A 273 -5.94 39.89 12.87
C GLY A 273 -5.35 40.74 11.74
N GLY A 274 -5.52 40.25 10.50
CA GLY A 274 -5.24 40.99 9.28
C GLY A 274 -5.91 40.33 8.08
N ALA A 275 -6.87 41.03 7.49
CA ALA A 275 -7.73 40.56 6.41
C ALA A 275 -7.00 40.43 5.05
N GLY A 276 -7.41 39.41 4.28
CA GLY A 276 -7.54 39.46 2.83
C GLY A 276 -6.30 39.19 1.97
N THR A 277 -6.23 38.01 1.34
CA THR A 277 -6.01 37.88 -0.11
C THR A 277 -6.27 36.44 -0.57
N GLY A 278 -7.16 36.28 -1.56
CA GLY A 278 -7.50 34.99 -2.18
C GLY A 278 -6.42 34.46 -3.14
N PRO A 279 -6.50 33.17 -3.54
CA PRO A 279 -5.46 32.52 -4.33
C PRO A 279 -5.48 32.94 -5.82
N ASN A 280 -4.32 33.39 -6.28
CA ASN A 280 -3.98 33.76 -7.66
C ASN A 280 -3.94 32.52 -8.56
N MET A 281 -4.88 32.42 -9.51
CA MET A 281 -4.81 31.51 -10.65
C MET A 281 -4.29 32.29 -11.87
N SER A 282 -3.09 31.96 -12.34
CA SER A 282 -2.62 32.40 -13.67
C SER A 282 -2.70 31.24 -14.64
N ASN A 283 -3.73 31.26 -15.48
CA ASN A 283 -3.81 30.52 -16.73
C ASN A 283 -4.08 31.54 -17.85
N GLY A 284 -3.16 31.68 -18.80
CA GLY A 284 -3.26 32.68 -19.86
C GLY A 284 -2.85 32.10 -21.20
N ASN A 285 -3.84 31.61 -21.96
CA ASN A 285 -3.73 31.42 -23.40
C ASN A 285 -5.05 31.89 -24.03
N GLY A 286 -5.01 32.96 -24.80
CA GLY A 286 -6.19 33.55 -25.45
C GLY A 286 -5.86 34.86 -26.16
N ARG A 287 -5.82 34.80 -27.49
CA ARG A 287 -5.68 35.90 -28.46
C ARG A 287 -7.02 36.62 -28.64
N ASP A 288 -7.03 37.95 -28.83
CA ASP A 288 -7.68 38.66 -29.96
C ASP A 288 -7.40 40.20 -29.94
N PRO A 289 -7.75 41.03 -30.97
CA PRO A 289 -6.81 41.97 -31.59
C PRO A 289 -7.35 43.41 -31.82
N GLY A 290 -6.51 44.26 -32.44
CA GLY A 290 -6.93 45.49 -33.17
C GLY A 290 -7.08 46.75 -32.29
N ARG A 291 -6.71 47.97 -32.71
CA ARG A 291 -6.30 48.53 -34.02
C ARG A 291 -5.57 49.86 -33.78
N ASP A 292 -4.52 50.12 -34.58
CA ASP A 292 -4.27 51.24 -35.52
C ASP A 292 -4.60 52.69 -35.07
N HIS A 293 -3.76 53.73 -35.25
CA HIS A 293 -3.25 54.34 -36.50
C HIS A 293 -2.03 55.26 -36.19
N ARG A 294 -0.83 55.16 -36.82
CA ARG A 294 -0.33 55.78 -38.11
C ARG A 294 0.10 57.29 -38.00
N PRO A 295 0.97 57.88 -38.89
CA PRO A 295 2.41 57.64 -39.15
C PRO A 295 3.33 58.90 -39.33
N GLY A 296 4.66 58.68 -39.19
CA GLY A 296 5.78 59.28 -40.00
C GLY A 296 6.48 60.57 -39.51
N PRO A 297 7.65 60.98 -40.06
CA PRO A 297 8.83 60.22 -40.56
C PRO A 297 10.19 60.70 -39.93
N GLY A 298 11.21 59.84 -39.80
CA GLY A 298 12.54 59.89 -40.49
C GLY A 298 13.55 60.96 -39.99
N ALA A 299 14.87 60.82 -39.93
CA ALA A 299 15.88 59.77 -40.07
C ALA A 299 17.25 60.46 -39.82
N ASN A 300 18.24 59.84 -39.17
CA ASN A 300 19.61 59.77 -39.72
C ASN A 300 20.52 58.73 -39.00
N SER A 301 21.02 57.80 -39.83
CA SER A 301 22.33 57.11 -39.90
C SER A 301 23.20 56.95 -38.64
N GLY A 302 23.84 55.80 -38.34
CA GLY A 302 24.02 54.56 -39.10
C GLY A 302 25.37 53.88 -38.74
N ASN A 303 25.36 52.54 -38.82
CA ASN A 303 26.49 51.58 -38.88
C ASN A 303 27.36 51.35 -37.63
N ALA A 304 28.03 50.21 -37.43
CA ALA A 304 27.92 48.78 -37.77
C ALA A 304 29.18 48.12 -37.15
N ALA A 305 29.09 46.85 -36.75
CA ALA A 305 30.08 46.05 -36.01
C ALA A 305 31.31 45.57 -36.86
N PRO A 306 32.12 44.55 -36.46
CA PRO A 306 33.01 44.39 -35.29
C PRO A 306 34.46 43.92 -35.67
N GLY A 307 35.41 43.90 -34.72
CA GLY A 307 36.59 43.00 -34.76
C GLY A 307 37.97 43.50 -34.27
N ALA A 308 38.39 42.99 -33.11
CA ALA A 308 39.74 42.62 -32.61
C ALA A 308 41.05 43.45 -32.83
N ASN A 309 41.73 43.66 -31.69
CA ASN A 309 43.18 43.71 -31.38
C ASN A 309 44.10 44.78 -31.99
N VAL A 310 44.80 45.54 -31.12
CA VAL A 310 46.26 45.51 -30.87
C VAL A 310 46.70 46.72 -30.03
N ALA A 311 47.52 46.42 -29.01
CA ALA A 311 48.56 47.18 -28.29
C ALA A 311 48.63 48.72 -28.28
N GLY A 312 49.05 49.27 -27.12
CA GLY A 312 49.89 50.48 -27.06
C GLY A 312 49.59 51.47 -25.94
N SER A 313 50.43 51.42 -24.89
CA SER A 313 50.89 52.42 -23.91
C SER A 313 50.16 53.76 -23.63
N PRO A 314 50.13 54.22 -22.35
CA PRO A 314 49.55 55.50 -21.92
C PRO A 314 50.47 56.74 -22.08
N PRO A 315 49.93 57.97 -21.95
CA PRO A 315 50.48 59.23 -22.51
C PRO A 315 51.37 60.05 -21.53
N PRO A 316 51.95 61.19 -21.97
CA PRO A 316 53.23 61.70 -21.49
C PRO A 316 53.12 62.74 -20.37
N ARG A 317 54.25 63.03 -19.70
CA ARG A 317 54.41 64.25 -18.89
C ARG A 317 55.63 65.05 -19.32
N THR A 318 55.38 66.34 -19.39
CA THR A 318 56.22 67.44 -19.85
C THR A 318 57.35 67.77 -18.88
N ASN A 319 58.43 68.27 -19.45
CA ASN A 319 59.70 68.56 -18.83
C ASN A 319 59.87 70.09 -18.75
N THR A 320 60.18 70.63 -17.56
CA THR A 320 60.81 71.95 -17.40
C THR A 320 61.78 71.87 -16.22
N GLY A 321 63.05 72.19 -16.48
CA GLY A 321 64.14 71.99 -15.55
C GLY A 321 64.41 73.15 -14.60
N GLN A 322 65.21 72.86 -13.58
CA GLN A 322 66.25 73.75 -13.05
C GLN A 322 67.19 72.94 -12.12
N THR A 323 68.47 73.28 -12.20
CA THR A 323 69.64 72.73 -11.50
C THR A 323 69.68 73.11 -10.02
N VAL A 324 70.28 72.27 -9.16
CA VAL A 324 71.27 72.62 -8.09
C VAL A 324 71.72 71.32 -7.35
N THR A 325 72.94 71.39 -6.85
CA THR A 325 73.93 70.45 -6.28
C THR A 325 73.55 69.52 -5.12
N GLY A 326 74.19 68.33 -5.08
CA GLY A 326 74.98 67.90 -3.90
C GLY A 326 74.45 66.78 -2.99
N THR A 327 75.32 65.78 -2.78
CA THR A 327 75.43 64.80 -1.65
C THR A 327 74.74 63.44 -1.74
N ALA A 328 75.53 62.42 -1.36
CA ALA A 328 75.35 60.98 -1.57
C ALA A 328 74.57 60.28 -0.44
N ARG A 329 73.87 59.18 -0.77
CA ARG A 329 73.30 58.20 0.18
C ARG A 329 73.36 56.78 -0.44
N PRO A 330 73.68 55.71 0.33
CA PRO A 330 74.05 54.40 -0.23
C PRO A 330 72.85 53.56 -0.70
N PRO A 331 73.04 52.55 -1.56
CA PRO A 331 71.95 51.75 -2.12
C PRO A 331 71.46 50.68 -1.12
N GLN A 332 70.15 50.61 -0.91
CA GLN A 332 69.48 49.48 -0.26
C GLN A 332 69.19 48.39 -1.30
N SER A 333 69.63 47.17 -1.03
CA SER A 333 69.36 45.97 -1.82
C SER A 333 67.88 45.56 -1.73
N PRO A 334 67.23 45.11 -2.81
CA PRO A 334 65.91 44.48 -2.74
C PRO A 334 66.03 42.98 -2.45
N ALA A 335 65.27 42.48 -1.47
CA ALA A 335 65.07 41.06 -1.17
C ALA A 335 63.55 40.73 -1.20
N PRO A 336 63.11 39.46 -1.25
CA PRO A 336 62.62 38.81 -2.47
C PRO A 336 61.11 38.48 -2.41
N GLN A 337 60.30 39.11 -3.26
CA GLN A 337 58.86 38.79 -3.39
C GLN A 337 58.60 37.54 -4.25
N GLN A 338 59.53 37.12 -5.11
CA GLN A 338 59.38 35.95 -5.99
C GLN A 338 59.37 34.59 -5.26
N ALA A 339 59.90 34.51 -4.04
CA ALA A 339 59.94 33.26 -3.27
C ALA A 339 58.59 32.89 -2.62
N ARG A 340 57.70 33.87 -2.39
CA ARG A 340 56.39 33.64 -1.74
C ARG A 340 55.32 33.08 -2.70
N ASP A 341 55.33 33.52 -3.96
CA ASP A 341 54.38 33.00 -4.98
C ASP A 341 54.66 31.54 -5.36
N HIS A 342 55.92 31.14 -5.45
CA HIS A 342 56.30 29.76 -5.76
C HIS A 342 55.90 28.78 -4.64
N GLY A 343 55.96 29.21 -3.37
CA GLY A 343 55.53 28.40 -2.23
C GLY A 343 54.01 28.17 -2.19
N GLN A 344 53.20 29.16 -2.59
CA GLN A 344 51.74 29.02 -2.62
C GLN A 344 51.26 28.10 -3.75
N GLN A 345 51.91 28.13 -4.92
CA GLN A 345 51.58 27.22 -6.02
C GLN A 345 51.91 25.75 -5.70
N GLN A 346 53.04 25.49 -5.03
CA GLN A 346 53.39 24.13 -4.58
C GLN A 346 52.40 23.58 -3.56
N ALA A 347 51.93 24.40 -2.62
CA ALA A 347 50.94 23.98 -1.63
C ALA A 347 49.58 23.61 -2.27
N GLN A 348 49.13 24.36 -3.28
CA GLN A 348 47.89 24.05 -4.02
C GLN A 348 47.99 22.74 -4.82
N GLN A 349 49.12 22.48 -5.48
CA GLN A 349 49.32 21.21 -6.19
C GLN A 349 49.31 20.00 -5.26
N GLN A 350 49.93 20.12 -4.09
CA GLN A 350 49.97 19.04 -3.12
C GLN A 350 48.58 18.73 -2.54
N GLN A 351 47.76 19.77 -2.34
CA GLN A 351 46.38 19.62 -1.86
C GLN A 351 45.46 18.97 -2.91
N GLN A 352 45.63 19.30 -4.20
CA GLN A 352 44.90 18.63 -5.28
C GLN A 352 45.24 17.14 -5.39
N GLN A 353 46.51 16.76 -5.26
CA GLN A 353 46.92 15.36 -5.29
C GLN A 353 46.32 14.54 -4.14
N GLN A 354 46.31 15.08 -2.92
CA GLN A 354 45.66 14.40 -1.78
C GLN A 354 44.17 14.20 -2.01
N GLN A 355 43.48 15.21 -2.55
CA GLN A 355 42.04 15.13 -2.81
C GLN A 355 41.72 14.10 -3.91
N GLN A 356 42.60 13.94 -4.89
CA GLN A 356 42.46 12.95 -5.95
C GLN A 356 42.67 11.53 -5.45
N GLN A 357 43.65 11.29 -4.56
CA GLN A 357 43.83 10.00 -3.88
C GLN A 357 42.62 9.63 -3.00
N GLN A 358 42.05 10.60 -2.28
CA GLN A 358 40.87 10.35 -1.44
C GLN A 358 39.65 9.92 -2.27
N ARG A 359 39.44 10.55 -3.43
CA ARG A 359 38.38 10.15 -4.37
C ARG A 359 38.59 8.74 -4.92
N GLN A 360 39.83 8.36 -5.25
CA GLN A 360 40.13 7.00 -5.71
C GLN A 360 39.88 5.95 -4.63
N GLN A 361 40.24 6.22 -3.37
CA GLN A 361 39.93 5.31 -2.26
C GLN A 361 38.43 5.15 -2.02
N GLN A 362 37.65 6.23 -2.09
CA GLN A 362 36.19 6.15 -1.99
C GLN A 362 35.57 5.34 -3.14
N ALA A 363 36.04 5.53 -4.37
CA ALA A 363 35.56 4.77 -5.52
C ALA A 363 35.83 3.26 -5.37
N GLN A 364 37.01 2.88 -4.86
CA GLN A 364 37.33 1.47 -4.59
C GLN A 364 36.46 0.86 -3.47
N GLN A 365 36.21 1.60 -2.38
CA GLN A 365 35.29 1.14 -1.34
C GLN A 365 33.86 0.95 -1.85
N GLN A 366 33.40 1.83 -2.74
CA GLN A 366 32.08 1.73 -3.32
C GLN A 366 31.96 0.51 -4.24
N GLN A 367 32.96 0.25 -5.08
CA GLN A 367 33.01 -0.96 -5.92
C GLN A 367 33.03 -2.25 -5.09
N ALA A 368 33.78 -2.29 -3.99
CA ALA A 368 33.81 -3.44 -3.09
C ALA A 368 32.43 -3.70 -2.45
N ARG A 369 31.73 -2.62 -2.06
CA ARG A 369 30.39 -2.71 -1.47
C ARG A 369 29.36 -3.20 -2.50
N ASP A 370 29.44 -2.72 -3.74
CA ASP A 370 28.56 -3.16 -4.83
C ASP A 370 28.78 -4.63 -5.20
N GLN A 371 30.03 -5.13 -5.13
CA GLN A 371 30.30 -6.56 -5.30
C GLN A 371 29.69 -7.41 -4.16
N GLN A 372 29.80 -6.97 -2.90
CA GLN A 372 29.15 -7.67 -1.79
C GLN A 372 27.62 -7.70 -1.93
N LEU A 373 27.01 -6.60 -2.36
CA LEU A 373 25.56 -6.52 -2.63
C LEU A 373 25.12 -7.49 -3.73
N ARG A 374 25.88 -7.60 -4.82
CA ARG A 374 25.61 -8.57 -5.88
C ARG A 374 25.70 -10.02 -5.38
N GLN A 375 26.74 -10.37 -4.65
CA GLN A 375 26.87 -11.71 -4.06
C GLN A 375 25.74 -12.02 -3.07
N GLN A 376 25.28 -11.02 -2.31
CA GLN A 376 24.15 -11.22 -1.40
C GLN A 376 22.84 -11.45 -2.16
N GLN A 377 22.57 -10.69 -3.23
CA GLN A 377 21.42 -10.91 -4.10
C GLN A 377 21.43 -12.30 -4.74
N GLU A 378 22.58 -12.79 -5.18
CA GLU A 378 22.70 -14.14 -5.75
C GLU A 378 22.39 -15.24 -4.72
N ARG A 379 22.88 -15.10 -3.49
CA ARG A 379 22.55 -16.02 -2.38
C ARG A 379 21.06 -15.99 -2.04
N ASP A 380 20.47 -14.81 -2.01
CA ASP A 380 19.04 -14.66 -1.70
C ASP A 380 18.17 -15.27 -2.82
N GLN A 381 18.56 -15.11 -4.08
CA GLN A 381 17.89 -15.75 -5.21
C GLN A 381 17.99 -17.28 -5.14
N GLN A 382 19.16 -17.85 -4.80
CA GLN A 382 19.31 -19.29 -4.61
C GLN A 382 18.45 -19.80 -3.44
N ALA A 383 18.42 -19.10 -2.32
CA ALA A 383 17.60 -19.46 -1.17
C ALA A 383 16.09 -19.41 -1.50
N GLN A 384 15.65 -18.44 -2.30
CA GLN A 384 14.27 -18.38 -2.78
C GLN A 384 13.93 -19.56 -3.69
N HIS A 385 14.84 -19.93 -4.59
CA HIS A 385 14.64 -21.06 -5.50
C HIS A 385 14.51 -22.38 -4.72
N ALA A 386 15.37 -22.59 -3.72
CA ALA A 386 15.31 -23.77 -2.85
C ALA A 386 13.98 -23.85 -2.08
N ARG A 387 13.50 -22.72 -1.53
CA ARG A 387 12.21 -22.66 -0.83
C ARG A 387 11.02 -22.95 -1.76
N GLN A 388 11.07 -22.47 -3.00
CA GLN A 388 10.03 -22.78 -3.98
C GLN A 388 9.98 -24.27 -4.34
N GLN A 389 11.13 -24.92 -4.47
CA GLN A 389 11.18 -26.38 -4.70
C GLN A 389 10.58 -27.14 -3.53
N GLN A 390 10.99 -26.81 -2.30
CA GLN A 390 10.47 -27.46 -1.09
C GLN A 390 8.95 -27.28 -0.95
N ASN A 391 8.42 -26.10 -1.29
CA ASN A 391 6.97 -25.86 -1.28
C ASN A 391 6.23 -26.67 -2.35
N ARG A 392 6.81 -26.86 -3.55
CA ARG A 392 6.22 -27.73 -4.58
C ARG A 392 6.18 -29.19 -4.13
N GLU A 393 7.26 -29.68 -3.53
CA GLU A 393 7.32 -31.05 -3.01
C GLU A 393 6.28 -31.27 -1.90
N GLN A 394 6.14 -30.32 -0.96
CA GLN A 394 5.08 -30.39 0.05
C GLN A 394 3.67 -30.35 -0.53
N GLN A 395 3.43 -29.54 -1.56
CA GLN A 395 2.13 -29.51 -2.24
C GLN A 395 1.83 -30.85 -2.93
N GLN A 396 2.81 -31.44 -3.61
CA GLN A 396 2.65 -32.75 -4.25
C GLN A 396 2.37 -33.84 -3.20
N ALA A 397 3.11 -33.85 -2.08
CA ALA A 397 2.87 -34.79 -0.99
C ALA A 397 1.45 -34.65 -0.39
N ARG A 398 0.98 -33.42 -0.17
CA ARG A 398 -0.40 -33.17 0.31
C ARG A 398 -1.46 -33.62 -0.69
N GLN A 399 -1.25 -33.39 -1.98
CA GLN A 399 -2.17 -33.87 -3.02
C GLN A 399 -2.23 -35.40 -3.06
N GLN A 400 -1.10 -36.07 -2.87
CA GLN A 400 -1.05 -37.52 -2.85
C GLN A 400 -1.79 -38.09 -1.62
N GLN A 401 -1.55 -37.54 -0.42
CA GLN A 401 -2.30 -37.91 0.79
C GLN A 401 -3.81 -37.68 0.65
N ALA A 402 -4.23 -36.60 -0.02
CA ALA A 402 -5.64 -36.33 -0.26
C ALA A 402 -6.28 -37.38 -1.22
N ARG A 403 -5.55 -37.81 -2.25
CA ARG A 403 -6.01 -38.87 -3.17
C ARG A 403 -6.14 -40.21 -2.46
N ASP A 404 -5.15 -40.57 -1.64
CA ASP A 404 -5.17 -41.83 -0.89
C ASP A 404 -6.34 -41.86 0.11
N SER A 405 -6.59 -40.73 0.79
CA SER A 405 -7.73 -40.58 1.71
C SER A 405 -9.08 -40.71 0.99
N GLN A 406 -9.23 -40.12 -0.20
CA GLN A 406 -10.45 -40.27 -1.00
C GLN A 406 -10.66 -41.71 -1.47
N GLN A 407 -9.61 -42.41 -1.88
CA GLN A 407 -9.72 -43.82 -2.25
C GLN A 407 -10.12 -44.70 -1.07
N GLN A 408 -9.60 -44.42 0.12
CA GLN A 408 -9.94 -45.17 1.33
C GLN A 408 -11.42 -44.97 1.71
N GLN A 409 -11.91 -43.73 1.68
CA GLN A 409 -13.33 -43.43 1.90
C GLN A 409 -14.24 -44.11 0.86
N ALA A 410 -13.85 -44.12 -0.42
CA ALA A 410 -14.61 -44.80 -1.47
C ALA A 410 -14.69 -46.32 -1.23
N ARG A 411 -13.59 -46.95 -0.78
CA ARG A 411 -13.57 -48.38 -0.44
C ARG A 411 -14.46 -48.68 0.76
N GLU A 412 -14.46 -47.83 1.78
CA GLU A 412 -15.32 -47.96 2.95
C GLU A 412 -16.81 -47.85 2.59
N GLN A 413 -17.19 -46.87 1.77
CA GLN A 413 -18.56 -46.72 1.27
C GLN A 413 -19.02 -47.94 0.47
N GLN A 414 -18.16 -48.47 -0.40
CA GLN A 414 -18.46 -49.66 -1.18
C GLN A 414 -18.60 -50.92 -0.29
N HIS A 415 -17.85 -50.99 0.81
CA HIS A 415 -17.98 -52.06 1.79
C HIS A 415 -19.31 -51.96 2.55
N GLN A 416 -19.70 -50.77 3.00
CA GLN A 416 -20.99 -50.53 3.65
C GLN A 416 -22.18 -50.86 2.74
N GLN A 417 -22.15 -50.45 1.47
CA GLN A 417 -23.20 -50.78 0.52
C GLN A 417 -23.34 -52.30 0.31
N ARG A 418 -22.22 -53.03 0.22
CA ARG A 418 -22.24 -54.50 0.12
C ARG A 418 -22.85 -55.14 1.36
N GLN A 419 -22.54 -54.65 2.55
CA GLN A 419 -23.14 -55.16 3.79
C GLN A 419 -24.65 -54.91 3.83
N GLN A 420 -25.11 -53.72 3.43
CA GLN A 420 -26.54 -53.41 3.37
C GLN A 420 -27.28 -54.30 2.36
N ALA A 421 -26.71 -54.52 1.17
CA ALA A 421 -27.30 -55.40 0.17
C ALA A 421 -27.42 -56.86 0.67
N GLN A 422 -26.41 -57.36 1.39
CA GLN A 422 -26.45 -58.69 2.00
C GLN A 422 -27.51 -58.80 3.11
N GLN A 423 -27.70 -57.75 3.91
CA GLN A 423 -28.76 -57.72 4.93
C GLN A 423 -30.15 -57.71 4.32
N GLN A 424 -30.37 -56.92 3.26
CA GLN A 424 -31.65 -56.90 2.54
C GLN A 424 -31.96 -58.26 1.89
N ALA A 425 -30.98 -58.91 1.29
CA ALA A 425 -31.14 -60.25 0.71
C ALA A 425 -31.52 -61.30 1.79
N ARG A 426 -30.95 -61.20 2.99
CA ARG A 426 -31.31 -62.09 4.11
C ARG A 426 -32.73 -61.85 4.64
N GLN A 427 -33.21 -60.61 4.62
CA GLN A 427 -34.59 -60.28 5.03
C GLN A 427 -35.63 -60.81 4.03
N GLN A 428 -35.31 -60.83 2.74
CA GLN A 428 -36.19 -61.36 1.70
C GLN A 428 -36.24 -62.90 1.67
N ALA A 429 -35.25 -63.57 2.26
CA ALA A 429 -35.16 -65.03 2.34
C ALA A 429 -35.83 -65.65 3.59
N ALA A 430 -36.56 -64.86 4.39
CA ALA A 430 -37.28 -65.37 5.56
C ALA A 430 -38.52 -66.20 5.11
N PRO A 431 -38.68 -67.47 5.55
CA PRO A 431 -39.80 -68.30 5.12
C PRO A 431 -41.12 -67.82 5.73
N ARG A 432 -42.18 -67.81 4.91
CA ARG A 432 -43.56 -67.50 5.35
C ARG A 432 -44.08 -68.62 6.26
N PRO A 433 -44.85 -68.32 7.31
CA PRO A 433 -45.45 -69.35 8.17
C PRO A 433 -46.55 -70.09 7.39
N GLU A 434 -46.48 -71.42 7.39
CA GLU A 434 -47.47 -72.32 6.79
C GLU A 434 -48.80 -72.25 7.57
N GLY A 435 -49.89 -71.97 6.85
CA GLY A 435 -51.26 -72.01 7.39
C GLY A 435 -51.86 -73.41 7.28
N HIS A 436 -52.44 -73.91 8.37
CA HIS A 436 -53.21 -75.15 8.44
C HIS A 436 -54.47 -75.13 7.56
N PRO A 437 -54.86 -76.24 6.91
CA PRO A 437 -56.15 -76.33 6.22
C PRO A 437 -57.24 -76.94 7.11
N GLN A 438 -58.40 -76.29 7.13
CA GLN A 438 -59.64 -76.75 7.77
C GLN A 438 -60.56 -77.36 6.70
N GLN A 439 -61.10 -78.55 7.02
CA GLN A 439 -62.06 -79.30 6.20
C GLN A 439 -63.45 -78.66 6.15
N GLN A 440 -64.07 -78.67 4.96
CA GLN A 440 -65.50 -78.81 4.62
C GLN A 440 -65.56 -78.62 3.08
N GLY A 441 -66.28 -79.37 2.24
CA GLY A 441 -67.39 -80.29 2.43
C GLY A 441 -68.43 -80.00 1.32
N GLY A 442 -68.36 -80.73 0.19
CA GLY A 442 -69.51 -81.04 -0.69
C GLY A 442 -69.95 -80.04 -1.78
N GLY A 443 -70.17 -80.56 -2.99
CA GLY A 443 -71.05 -79.96 -4.00
C GLY A 443 -70.59 -80.10 -5.46
N ARG A 444 -71.23 -81.01 -6.21
CA ARG A 444 -71.16 -81.17 -7.69
C ARG A 444 -71.83 -79.95 -8.36
N ASP A 445 -71.53 -79.52 -9.59
CA ASP A 445 -71.70 -80.18 -10.89
C ASP A 445 -71.03 -79.35 -12.02
N ARG A 446 -70.72 -80.03 -13.14
CA ARG A 446 -70.65 -79.64 -14.59
C ARG A 446 -70.34 -78.16 -14.93
N GLU A 447 -69.47 -77.83 -15.88
CA GLU A 447 -69.61 -78.14 -17.31
C GLU A 447 -68.38 -77.63 -18.09
N ALA A 448 -68.03 -78.34 -19.16
CA ALA A 448 -66.91 -78.00 -20.03
C ALA A 448 -67.29 -76.92 -21.05
N GLN A 449 -66.41 -75.96 -21.31
CA GLN A 449 -66.28 -75.40 -22.65
C GLN A 449 -64.90 -74.82 -22.94
N ARG A 450 -64.41 -75.24 -24.11
CA ARG A 450 -63.16 -74.87 -24.76
C ARG A 450 -63.19 -73.39 -25.16
N GLY A 451 -62.03 -72.74 -25.07
CA GLY A 451 -61.74 -71.47 -25.73
C GLY A 451 -60.27 -71.42 -26.11
N GLU A 452 -59.95 -71.94 -27.28
CA GLU A 452 -58.68 -71.65 -27.95
C GLU A 452 -58.66 -70.17 -28.36
N GLY A 453 -57.55 -69.48 -28.08
CA GLY A 453 -57.34 -68.10 -28.48
C GLY A 453 -55.85 -67.83 -28.69
N ARG A 454 -55.36 -68.15 -29.90
CA ARG A 454 -54.09 -67.69 -30.45
C ARG A 454 -54.06 -66.16 -30.53
N GLY A 455 -52.88 -65.56 -30.39
CA GLY A 455 -52.62 -64.21 -30.90
C GLY A 455 -51.27 -63.68 -30.45
N GLY A 456 -50.40 -63.37 -31.42
CA GLY A 456 -49.01 -62.92 -31.21
C GLY A 456 -48.91 -61.56 -30.52
N GLY A 457 -47.74 -61.03 -30.22
CA GLY A 457 -46.39 -61.28 -30.69
C GLY A 457 -45.47 -60.21 -30.07
N PRO A 458 -44.16 -60.27 -30.33
CA PRO A 458 -43.14 -59.57 -29.55
C PRO A 458 -42.58 -58.32 -30.24
N ASN A 459 -41.99 -57.40 -29.46
CA ASN A 459 -40.81 -56.58 -29.80
C ASN A 459 -40.31 -55.94 -28.49
N ARG A 460 -39.04 -56.13 -28.05
CA ARG A 460 -37.76 -55.61 -28.61
C ARG A 460 -37.79 -54.09 -28.75
N ASP A 461 -36.80 -53.31 -28.33
CA ASP A 461 -35.45 -53.50 -27.77
C ASP A 461 -35.15 -52.27 -26.90
#